data_AF-A0A9P2G8Q4-F1
#
_entry.id   AF-A0A9P2G8Q4-F1
#
_cell.length_a   1.000
_cell.length_b   1.000
_cell.length_c   1.000
_cell.angle_alpha   90.00
_cell.angle_beta   90.00
_cell.angle_gamma   90.00
#
_symmetry.space_group_name_H-M   'P 1'
#
loop_
_entity.id
_entity.type
_entity.pdbx_description
1 polymer ?
#
loop_
_entity_poly.entity_id
_entity_poly.type
_entity_poly.pdbx_seq_one_letter_code
_entity_poly.pdbx_strand_id
1 'polypeptide(L)'
;MDINNLKVGEEFKNYKALCNKLNIVVANGGRNLKLQKQELKRYFDWITESRKIIITEIYPETKPKVDNRKNNGKSEGSRGNNNIYGKYIDNILIDYFIKHLKENDNIVLNFTNREIAELTGMINFNYNITCNDKDNFHKYLCNST
;
A
#
# COMPACT_ATOMS: atom_id res chain seq x y z
N MET A 1 7.12 2.14 26.94
CA MET A 1 6.09 3.17 26.71
C MET A 1 5.28 3.21 27.98
N ASP A 2 5.21 4.38 28.60
CA ASP A 2 4.85 4.46 30.01
C ASP A 2 3.44 5.08 30.14
N ILE A 3 2.43 4.29 29.75
CA ILE A 3 1.03 4.73 29.67
C ILE A 3 0.49 5.14 31.04
N ASN A 4 0.97 4.50 32.12
CA ASN A 4 0.56 4.78 33.50
C ASN A 4 0.82 6.23 33.93
N ASN A 5 1.66 6.96 33.21
CA ASN A 5 1.97 8.37 33.49
C ASN A 5 0.95 9.34 32.89
N LEU A 6 0.03 8.88 32.04
CA LEU A 6 -1.03 9.70 31.43
C LEU A 6 -2.24 9.82 32.35
N LYS A 7 -2.88 10.99 32.29
CA LYS A 7 -4.17 11.25 32.96
C LYS A 7 -5.21 11.71 31.95
N VAL A 8 -6.47 11.35 32.18
CA VAL A 8 -7.60 11.90 31.42
C VAL A 8 -7.70 13.41 31.70
N GLY A 9 -7.90 14.19 30.66
CA GLY A 9 -7.90 15.66 30.69
C GLY A 9 -6.51 16.30 30.61
N GLU A 10 -5.42 15.51 30.57
CA GLU A 10 -4.07 16.06 30.47
C GLU A 10 -3.84 16.71 29.09
N GLU A 11 -3.28 17.92 29.09
CA GLU A 11 -3.02 18.70 27.88
C GLU A 11 -1.53 18.67 27.49
N PHE A 12 -1.27 18.49 26.19
CA PHE A 12 0.07 18.53 25.62
C PHE A 12 0.14 19.58 24.51
N LYS A 13 1.21 20.39 24.51
CA LYS A 13 1.43 21.45 23.50
C LYS A 13 1.48 20.93 22.07
N ASN A 14 1.94 19.70 21.86
CA ASN A 14 2.03 19.03 20.57
C ASN A 14 2.26 17.52 20.77
N TYR A 15 2.27 16.78 19.67
CA TYR A 15 2.51 15.34 19.67
C TYR A 15 3.90 14.95 20.19
N LYS A 16 4.93 15.79 20.01
CA LYS A 16 6.28 15.53 20.54
C LYS A 16 6.31 15.56 22.06
N ALA A 17 5.58 16.49 22.69
CA ALA A 17 5.45 16.56 24.13
C ALA A 17 4.76 15.32 24.70
N LEU A 18 3.69 14.85 24.04
CA LEU A 18 3.01 13.58 24.38
C LEU A 18 3.97 12.38 24.26
N CYS A 19 4.73 12.28 23.16
CA CYS A 19 5.70 11.20 22.98
C CYS A 19 6.80 11.21 24.07
N ASN A 20 7.29 12.39 24.45
CA ASN A 20 8.28 12.51 25.52
C ASN A 20 7.74 12.03 26.87
N LYS A 21 6.48 12.39 27.21
CA LYS A 21 5.80 11.92 28.42
C LYS A 21 5.67 10.40 28.47
N LEU A 22 5.40 9.80 27.31
CA LEU A 22 5.26 8.36 27.10
C LEU A 22 6.61 7.62 26.98
N ASN A 23 7.72 8.35 27.01
CA ASN A 23 9.07 7.86 26.80
C ASN A 23 9.22 7.10 25.46
N ILE A 24 8.71 7.69 24.38
CA ILE A 24 8.81 7.15 23.01
C ILE A 24 9.37 8.20 22.04
N VAL A 25 10.11 7.75 21.04
CA VAL A 25 10.65 8.62 19.99
C VAL A 25 9.56 8.90 18.96
N VAL A 26 9.45 10.15 18.50
CA VAL A 26 8.53 10.52 17.40
C VAL A 26 8.99 9.88 16.09
N ALA A 27 8.07 9.21 15.40
CA ALA A 27 8.39 8.59 14.11
C ALA A 27 8.67 9.64 13.03
N ASN A 28 9.70 9.39 12.22
CA ASN A 28 10.09 10.26 11.11
C ASN A 28 9.28 9.96 9.84
N GLY A 29 8.79 11.03 9.19
CA GLY A 29 8.01 10.96 7.94
C GLY A 29 6.50 10.83 8.16
N GLY A 30 5.72 11.43 7.26
CA GLY A 30 4.25 11.54 7.41
C GLY A 30 3.52 10.20 7.55
N ARG A 31 3.93 9.18 6.79
CA ARG A 31 3.34 7.84 6.86
C ARG A 31 3.62 7.16 8.20
N ASN A 32 4.87 7.18 8.65
CA ASN A 32 5.26 6.53 9.90
C ASN A 32 4.64 7.24 11.11
N LEU A 33 4.55 8.57 11.06
CA LEU A 33 3.84 9.36 12.08
C LEU A 33 2.36 8.98 12.18
N LYS A 34 1.68 8.79 11.03
CA LYS A 34 0.29 8.34 10.99
C LYS A 34 0.13 6.94 11.60
N LEU A 35 1.03 6.02 11.27
CA LEU A 35 1.04 4.66 11.83
C LEU A 35 1.30 4.66 13.34
N GLN A 36 2.24 5.48 13.80
CA GLN A 36 2.53 5.62 15.23
C GLN A 36 1.31 6.14 15.99
N LYS A 37 0.64 7.17 15.47
CA LYS A 37 -0.60 7.69 16.06
C LYS A 37 -1.71 6.63 16.11
N GLN A 38 -1.87 5.83 15.04
CA GLN A 38 -2.84 4.74 15.03
C GLN A 38 -2.52 3.66 16.08
N GLU A 39 -1.24 3.35 16.27
CA GLU A 39 -0.81 2.41 17.31
C GLU A 39 -1.11 2.98 18.71
N LEU A 40 -0.85 4.27 18.95
CA LEU A 40 -1.16 4.92 20.22
C LEU A 40 -2.66 4.98 20.54
N LYS A 41 -3.51 5.16 19.51
CA LYS A 41 -4.97 5.12 19.67
C LYS A 41 -5.52 3.79 20.21
N ARG A 42 -4.70 2.75 20.28
CA ARG A 42 -5.06 1.48 20.92
C ARG A 42 -5.03 1.57 22.46
N TYR A 43 -4.30 2.53 23.02
CA TYR A 43 -4.05 2.66 24.46
C TYR A 43 -4.85 3.78 25.11
N PHE A 44 -5.08 4.87 24.37
CA PHE A 44 -5.85 6.03 24.83
C PHE A 44 -6.40 6.79 23.63
N ASP A 45 -7.43 7.60 23.83
CA ASP A 45 -7.91 8.54 22.82
C ASP A 45 -7.60 9.99 23.20
N TRP A 46 -7.58 10.84 22.17
CA TRP A 46 -7.33 12.26 22.34
C TRP A 46 -8.02 13.06 21.25
N ILE A 47 -8.34 14.30 21.61
CA ILE A 47 -8.77 15.32 20.66
C ILE A 47 -7.64 16.31 20.42
N THR A 48 -7.68 16.99 19.27
CA THR A 48 -6.77 18.10 18.98
C THR A 48 -7.58 19.38 19.00
N GLU A 49 -7.30 20.24 19.97
CA GLU A 49 -7.90 21.56 20.05
C GLU A 49 -6.86 22.61 19.68
N SER A 50 -7.09 23.28 18.55
CA SER A 50 -6.13 24.20 17.91
C SER A 50 -4.78 23.55 17.62
N ARG A 51 -3.82 23.61 18.56
CA ARG A 51 -2.50 22.99 18.46
C ARG A 51 -2.19 22.05 19.62
N LYS A 52 -3.09 21.95 20.59
CA LYS A 52 -2.93 21.12 21.78
C LYS A 52 -3.57 19.75 21.56
N ILE A 53 -3.05 18.77 22.28
CA ILE A 53 -3.61 17.42 22.36
C ILE A 53 -4.16 17.25 23.77
N ILE A 54 -5.42 16.81 23.87
CA ILE A 54 -6.11 16.61 25.15
C ILE A 54 -6.52 15.14 25.22
N ILE A 55 -6.07 14.44 26.26
CA ILE A 55 -6.40 13.02 26.47
C ILE A 55 -7.84 12.92 26.95
N THR A 56 -8.69 12.21 26.22
CA THR A 56 -10.11 12.08 26.54
C THR A 56 -10.43 10.78 27.28
N GLU A 57 -9.68 9.72 26.99
CA GLU A 57 -9.94 8.39 27.53
C GLU A 57 -8.65 7.58 27.57
N ILE A 58 -8.44 6.79 28.62
CA ILE A 58 -7.33 5.82 28.72
C ILE A 58 -7.97 4.44 28.88
N TYR A 59 -7.62 3.50 28.01
CA TYR A 59 -8.23 2.18 28.02
C TYR A 59 -7.54 1.28 29.06
N PRO A 60 -8.30 0.57 29.91
CA PRO A 60 -7.73 -0.41 30.84
C PRO A 60 -7.00 -1.55 30.12
N GLU A 61 -7.57 -2.00 29.01
CA GLU A 61 -6.98 -2.99 28.11
C GLU A 61 -6.76 -2.39 26.72
N THR A 62 -5.66 -2.78 26.09
CA THR A 62 -5.30 -2.26 24.77
C THR A 62 -6.28 -2.78 23.72
N LYS A 63 -6.84 -1.88 22.89
CA LYS A 63 -7.70 -2.29 21.78
C LYS A 63 -6.94 -3.23 20.83
N PRO A 64 -7.60 -4.23 20.23
CA PRO A 64 -6.95 -5.14 19.31
C PRO A 64 -6.36 -4.38 18.11
N LYS A 65 -5.22 -4.85 17.61
CA LYS A 65 -4.60 -4.27 16.43
C LYS A 65 -5.40 -4.65 15.19
N VAL A 66 -6.03 -3.66 14.56
CA VAL A 66 -6.73 -3.86 13.29
C VAL A 66 -5.69 -3.88 12.17
N ASP A 67 -5.32 -5.07 11.70
CA ASP A 67 -4.46 -5.24 10.53
C ASP A 67 -5.29 -5.67 9.31
N ASN A 68 -5.77 -4.68 8.55
CA ASN A 68 -6.52 -4.90 7.32
C ASN A 68 -5.68 -5.56 6.21
N ARG A 69 -4.37 -5.80 6.42
CA ARG A 69 -3.57 -6.60 5.49
C ARG A 69 -3.95 -8.09 5.52
N LYS A 70 -4.36 -8.62 6.68
CA LYS A 70 -4.76 -10.03 6.82
C LYS A 70 -6.08 -10.35 6.10
N ASN A 71 -7.02 -9.41 6.05
CA ASN A 71 -8.34 -9.62 5.45
C ASN A 71 -8.36 -9.50 3.92
N ASN A 72 -7.26 -9.06 3.30
CA ASN A 72 -7.19 -8.89 1.85
C ASN A 72 -6.44 -10.01 1.13
N GLY A 73 -5.68 -10.89 1.80
CA GLY A 73 -4.92 -11.96 1.15
C GLY A 73 -4.85 -13.21 2.03
N LYS A 74 -5.42 -14.32 1.56
CA LYS A 74 -5.50 -15.62 2.26
C LYS A 74 -4.14 -16.36 2.38
N SER A 75 -3.01 -15.66 2.36
CA SER A 75 -1.67 -16.26 2.42
C SER A 75 -0.69 -15.38 3.19
N GLU A 76 0.22 -16.03 3.94
CA GLU A 76 1.29 -15.38 4.67
C GLU A 76 2.20 -14.61 3.70
N GLY A 77 2.24 -13.28 3.82
CA GLY A 77 3.04 -12.39 2.96
C GLY A 77 2.31 -11.71 1.79
N SER A 78 1.05 -12.04 1.49
CA SER A 78 0.35 -11.45 0.33
C SER A 78 -0.35 -10.13 0.64
N ARG A 79 0.01 -9.07 -0.11
CA ARG A 79 -0.76 -7.81 -0.19
C ARG A 79 -1.99 -7.99 -1.09
N GLY A 80 -2.91 -8.87 -0.68
CA GLY A 80 -4.22 -9.04 -1.30
C GLY A 80 -4.31 -9.00 -2.82
N ASN A 81 -3.28 -9.54 -3.49
CA ASN A 81 -3.26 -9.62 -4.93
C ASN A 81 -3.99 -10.92 -5.31
N ASN A 82 -5.32 -10.86 -5.43
CA ASN A 82 -6.17 -11.97 -5.88
C ASN A 82 -6.00 -12.26 -7.39
N ASN A 83 -4.82 -11.98 -7.95
CA ASN A 83 -4.56 -12.23 -9.36
C ASN A 83 -4.28 -13.73 -9.57
N ILE A 84 -5.33 -14.48 -9.90
CA ILE A 84 -5.27 -15.91 -10.24
C ILE A 84 -4.34 -16.22 -11.41
N TYR A 85 -3.97 -15.20 -12.20
CA TYR A 85 -3.13 -15.32 -13.38
C TYR A 85 -1.64 -15.05 -13.12
N GLY A 86 -1.29 -14.43 -11.99
CA GLY A 86 0.09 -14.04 -11.70
C GLY A 86 1.08 -15.20 -11.78
N LYS A 87 0.68 -16.38 -11.31
CA LYS A 87 1.50 -17.61 -11.35
C LYS A 87 1.82 -18.13 -12.76
N TYR A 88 1.05 -17.72 -13.78
CA TYR A 88 1.29 -18.14 -15.17
C TYR A 88 2.23 -17.19 -15.91
N ILE A 89 2.31 -15.93 -15.46
CA ILE A 89 3.17 -14.90 -16.06
C ILE A 89 4.64 -15.29 -15.93
N ASP A 90 5.04 -15.84 -14.79
CA ASP A 90 6.42 -16.25 -14.54
C ASP A 90 6.91 -17.27 -15.58
N ASN A 91 6.10 -18.27 -15.91
CA ASN A 91 6.46 -19.30 -16.90
C ASN A 91 6.61 -18.73 -18.31
N ILE A 92 5.74 -17.80 -18.71
CA ILE A 92 5.79 -17.16 -20.03
C ILE A 92 7.05 -16.30 -20.15
N LEU A 93 7.40 -15.56 -19.10
CA LEU A 93 8.61 -14.74 -19.07
C LEU A 93 9.89 -15.58 -19.06
N ILE A 94 9.90 -16.69 -18.32
CA ILE A 94 11.03 -17.63 -18.31
C ILE A 94 11.27 -18.21 -19.70
N ASP A 95 10.23 -18.69 -20.38
CA ASP A 95 10.35 -19.22 -21.75
C ASP A 95 10.90 -18.17 -22.72
N TYR A 96 10.36 -16.96 -22.65
CA TYR A 96 10.83 -15.82 -23.44
C TYR A 96 12.31 -15.50 -23.18
N PHE A 97 12.72 -15.40 -21.91
CA PHE A 97 14.12 -15.10 -21.56
C PHE A 97 15.08 -16.21 -21.98
N ILE A 98 14.72 -17.48 -21.81
CA ILE A 98 15.54 -18.61 -22.27
C ILE A 98 15.79 -18.54 -23.77
N LYS A 99 14.78 -18.16 -24.56
CA LYS A 99 14.93 -18.00 -26.01
C LYS A 99 15.97 -16.94 -26.37
N HIS A 100 15.93 -15.80 -25.69
CA HIS A 100 16.84 -14.69 -25.98
C HIS A 100 18.25 -14.88 -25.40
N LEU A 101 18.39 -15.49 -24.22
CA LEU A 101 19.69 -15.78 -23.60
C LEU A 101 20.55 -16.75 -24.41
N LYS A 102 19.95 -17.61 -25.24
CA LYS A 102 20.67 -18.51 -26.15
C LYS A 102 21.43 -17.78 -27.26
N GLU A 103 21.11 -16.52 -27.53
CA GLU A 103 21.64 -15.78 -28.67
C GLU A 103 22.90 -14.96 -28.32
N ASN A 104 23.11 -14.55 -27.05
CA ASN A 104 24.34 -13.90 -26.57
C ASN A 104 24.47 -13.97 -25.02
N ASP A 105 25.70 -14.11 -24.51
CA ASP A 105 25.99 -14.27 -23.06
C ASP A 105 25.76 -13.01 -22.19
N ASN A 106 25.53 -11.83 -22.78
CA ASN A 106 25.37 -10.55 -22.05
C ASN A 106 24.24 -9.68 -22.64
N ILE A 107 23.00 -10.17 -22.58
CA ILE A 107 21.82 -9.41 -23.06
C ILE A 107 21.17 -8.66 -21.91
N VAL A 108 21.06 -7.34 -22.06
CA VAL A 108 20.20 -6.50 -21.23
C VAL A 108 18.87 -6.33 -21.94
N LEU A 109 17.80 -6.84 -21.33
CA LEU A 109 16.43 -6.71 -21.84
C LEU A 109 15.75 -5.51 -21.17
N ASN A 110 15.35 -4.53 -21.98
CA ASN A 110 14.63 -3.35 -21.53
C ASN A 110 13.16 -3.48 -21.92
N PHE A 111 12.27 -3.61 -20.94
CA PHE A 111 10.84 -3.62 -21.15
C PHE A 111 10.13 -2.63 -20.22
N THR A 112 9.15 -1.95 -20.78
CA THR A 112 8.11 -1.28 -20.01
C THR A 112 7.08 -2.30 -19.52
N ASN A 113 6.34 -1.97 -18.45
CA ASN A 113 5.24 -2.83 -17.96
C ASN A 113 4.19 -3.13 -19.05
N ARG A 114 4.03 -2.22 -20.02
CA ARG A 114 3.13 -2.39 -21.17
C ARG A 114 3.62 -3.50 -22.08
N GLU A 115 4.89 -3.48 -22.45
CA GLU A 115 5.47 -4.47 -23.35
C GLU A 115 5.45 -5.86 -22.73
N ILE A 116 5.68 -5.96 -21.42
CA ILE A 116 5.52 -7.21 -20.68
C ILE A 116 4.06 -7.70 -20.75
N ALA A 117 3.08 -6.82 -20.53
CA ALA A 117 1.67 -7.18 -20.59
C ALA A 117 1.23 -7.62 -22.00
N GLU A 118 1.78 -7.00 -23.06
CA GLU A 118 1.53 -7.38 -24.45
C GLU A 118 2.22 -8.71 -24.81
N LEU A 119 3.49 -8.87 -24.43
CA LEU A 119 4.29 -10.09 -24.63
C LEU A 119 3.66 -11.30 -23.95
N THR A 120 3.10 -11.11 -22.76
CA THR A 120 2.40 -12.16 -22.02
C THR A 120 0.96 -12.40 -22.49
N GLY A 121 0.49 -11.63 -23.47
CA GLY A 121 -0.87 -11.72 -24.01
C GLY A 121 -1.95 -11.22 -23.06
N MET A 122 -1.60 -10.54 -21.96
CA MET A 122 -2.56 -9.95 -21.02
C MET A 122 -3.34 -8.79 -21.65
N ILE A 123 -2.70 -8.07 -22.57
CA ILE A 123 -3.31 -7.00 -23.36
C ILE A 123 -2.98 -7.21 -24.83
N ASN A 124 -3.85 -6.72 -25.71
CA ASN A 124 -3.56 -6.67 -27.14
C ASN A 124 -2.84 -5.35 -27.52
N PHE A 125 -2.29 -5.29 -28.73
CA PHE A 125 -1.59 -4.11 -29.25
C PHE A 125 -2.46 -2.84 -29.27
N ASN A 126 -3.78 -2.97 -29.43
CA ASN A 126 -4.72 -1.85 -29.45
C ASN A 126 -5.02 -1.29 -28.06
N TYR A 127 -4.69 -2.00 -26.98
CA TYR A 127 -5.06 -1.61 -25.61
C TYR A 127 -4.73 -0.16 -25.28
N ASN A 128 -3.55 0.32 -25.70
CA ASN A 128 -3.14 1.71 -25.46
C ASN A 128 -4.00 2.72 -26.24
N ILE A 129 -4.30 2.43 -27.50
CA ILE A 129 -5.19 3.26 -28.34
C ILE A 129 -6.56 3.34 -27.67
N THR A 130 -7.09 2.21 -27.23
CA THR A 130 -8.38 2.15 -26.54
C THR A 130 -8.38 2.89 -25.21
N CYS A 131 -7.28 2.86 -24.44
CA CYS A 131 -7.18 3.55 -23.16
C CYS A 131 -7.11 5.06 -23.32
N ASN A 132 -6.38 5.54 -24.34
CA ASN A 132 -6.15 6.96 -24.58
C ASN A 132 -7.31 7.62 -25.35
N ASP A 133 -8.03 6.85 -26.18
CA ASP A 133 -9.12 7.34 -27.00
C ASP A 133 -10.31 6.36 -27.00
N LYS A 134 -10.92 6.23 -25.82
CA LYS A 134 -12.05 5.33 -25.58
C LYS A 134 -13.25 5.66 -26.47
N ASP A 135 -13.55 6.95 -26.61
CA ASP A 135 -14.75 7.42 -27.30
C ASP A 135 -14.67 7.14 -28.80
N ASN A 136 -13.52 7.38 -29.44
CA ASN A 136 -13.39 7.06 -30.85
C ASN A 136 -13.28 5.56 -31.08
N PHE A 137 -12.58 4.81 -30.22
CA PHE A 137 -12.54 3.35 -30.32
C PHE A 137 -13.94 2.73 -30.21
N HIS A 138 -14.77 3.21 -29.29
CA HIS A 138 -16.17 2.81 -29.16
C HIS A 138 -16.98 3.11 -30.43
N LYS A 139 -16.84 4.31 -31.01
CA LYS A 139 -17.50 4.66 -32.28
C LYS A 139 -17.10 3.71 -33.42
N TYR A 140 -15.81 3.38 -33.54
CA TYR A 140 -15.35 2.42 -34.54
C TYR A 140 -15.98 1.04 -34.36
N LEU A 141 -16.02 0.50 -33.13
CA LEU A 141 -16.67 -0.79 -32.85
C LEU A 141 -18.16 -0.79 -33.21
N CYS A 142 -18.90 0.27 -32.86
CA CYS A 142 -20.33 0.37 -33.11
C CYS A 142 -20.69 0.63 -34.59
N ASN A 143 -19.78 1.21 -35.37
CA ASN A 143 -20.01 1.53 -36.79
C ASN A 143 -19.48 0.46 -37.75
N SER A 144 -18.95 -0.67 -37.24
CA SER A 144 -18.35 -1.75 -38.05
C SER A 144 -19.31 -2.92 -38.35
N THR A 145 -20.62 -2.75 -38.14
CA THR A 145 -21.69 -3.71 -38.48
C THR A 145 -22.59 -3.15 -39.56
#